data_AF-A0A2N2X6G8-F1
#
_entry.id   AF-A0A2N2X6G8-F1
#
_cell.length_a   1.000
_cell.length_b   1.000
_cell.length_c   1.000
_cell.angle_alpha   90.00
_cell.angle_beta   90.00
_cell.angle_gamma   90.00
#
_symmetry.space_group_name_H-M   'P 1'
#
loop_
_entity.id
_entity.type
_entity.pdbx_description
1 polymer ?
#
loop_
_entity_poly.entity_id
_entity_poly.type
_entity_poly.pdbx_seq_one_letter_code
_entity_poly.pdbx_strand_id
1 'polypeptide(L)'
;MVNSELFPVQVLFLRAPKKVHIQEILAVLLKDLTVRRILKVVKLDSFPNSRSKKTQRYSMIYKGLNYEGYEPQPFEKAFLLPLAELNQVQTKILTNFVLKKHSYPSAFITDNILKPLKNKGYLKTSLGGAKATSKAKPIVDQVNQFLNQQQEKLASLLNGEAREFMDAVIETGSYLFILEYQAPELFEDIKKKIRNLAKSYGGGEFELTPFYEALNLDLSYFHE
;
A
#
# COMPACT_ATOMS: atom_id res chain seq x y z
N MET A 1 9.81 -11.24 -7.74
CA MET A 1 9.48 -10.69 -6.41
C MET A 1 10.69 -10.77 -5.50
N VAL A 2 11.12 -9.67 -4.88
CA VAL A 2 12.24 -9.69 -3.91
C VAL A 2 11.85 -10.56 -2.73
N ASN A 3 12.63 -11.62 -2.47
CA ASN A 3 12.49 -12.42 -1.27
C ASN A 3 13.11 -11.67 -0.08
N SER A 4 12.38 -10.64 0.36
CA SER A 4 12.71 -9.79 1.49
C SER A 4 11.83 -10.23 2.65
N GLU A 5 12.42 -10.51 3.82
CA GLU A 5 11.67 -10.70 5.08
C GLU A 5 10.87 -9.46 5.50
N LEU A 6 11.09 -8.32 4.83
CA LEU A 6 10.46 -7.04 5.10
C LEU A 6 9.30 -6.79 4.14
N PHE A 7 8.25 -6.18 4.68
CA PHE A 7 7.11 -5.69 3.92
C PHE A 7 7.44 -4.35 3.25
N PRO A 8 6.75 -3.97 2.15
CA PRO A 8 6.99 -2.70 1.45
C PRO A 8 6.99 -1.47 2.37
N VAL A 9 6.09 -1.45 3.36
CA VAL A 9 5.99 -0.36 4.35
C VAL A 9 7.22 -0.26 5.26
N GLN A 10 7.82 -1.40 5.63
CA GLN A 10 9.03 -1.45 6.44
C GLN A 10 10.25 -1.01 5.63
N VAL A 11 10.31 -1.41 4.36
CA VAL A 11 11.34 -0.94 3.43
C VAL A 11 11.23 0.56 3.22
N LEU A 12 10.03 1.09 2.93
CA LEU A 12 9.80 2.53 2.80
C LEU A 12 10.36 3.28 4.02
N PHE A 13 10.04 2.78 5.22
CA PHE A 13 10.55 3.37 6.46
C PHE A 13 12.08 3.27 6.59
N LEU A 14 12.69 2.11 6.35
CA LEU A 14 14.15 1.93 6.48
C LEU A 14 14.97 2.80 5.52
N ARG A 15 14.42 3.10 4.34
CA ARG A 15 15.09 3.93 3.33
C ARG A 15 15.15 5.40 3.71
N ALA A 16 14.12 5.90 4.40
CA ALA A 16 14.10 7.28 4.86
C ALA A 16 13.38 7.46 6.21
N PRO A 17 13.91 6.93 7.34
CA PRO A 17 13.20 6.87 8.62
C PRO A 17 12.75 8.22 9.20
N LYS A 18 13.35 9.32 8.71
CA LYS A 18 13.08 10.69 9.15
C LYS A 18 12.15 11.47 8.23
N LYS A 19 11.91 10.98 7.01
CA LYS A 19 11.17 11.70 5.98
C LYS A 19 9.81 11.08 5.70
N VAL A 20 9.58 9.85 6.16
CA VAL A 20 8.33 9.14 5.89
C VAL A 20 7.24 9.61 6.84
N HIS A 21 6.16 10.12 6.25
CA HIS A 21 4.96 10.53 6.95
C HIS A 21 4.05 9.32 7.23
N ILE A 22 3.28 9.39 8.32
CA ILE A 22 2.32 8.34 8.68
C ILE A 22 1.33 8.07 7.55
N GLN A 23 0.88 9.09 6.84
CA GLN A 23 -0.04 8.95 5.71
C GLN A 23 0.52 8.02 4.64
N GLU A 24 1.81 8.14 4.36
CA GLU A 24 2.51 7.32 3.36
C GLU A 24 2.61 5.86 3.83
N ILE A 25 2.89 5.66 5.11
CA ILE A 25 2.90 4.32 5.75
C ILE A 25 1.52 3.65 5.62
N LEU A 26 0.47 4.36 6.00
CA LEU A 26 -0.90 3.84 5.99
C LEU A 26 -1.39 3.60 4.56
N ALA A 27 -1.06 4.49 3.62
CA ALA A 27 -1.36 4.34 2.21
C ALA A 27 -0.69 3.10 1.60
N VAL A 28 0.62 2.93 1.81
CA VAL A 28 1.36 1.78 1.30
C VAL A 28 0.85 0.48 1.92
N LEU A 29 0.50 0.49 3.20
CA LEU A 29 -0.04 -0.69 3.87
C LEU A 29 -1.41 -1.11 3.31
N LEU A 30 -2.33 -0.16 3.10
CA LEU A 30 -3.63 -0.45 2.48
C LEU A 30 -3.49 -0.94 1.04
N LYS A 31 -2.62 -0.29 0.26
CA LYS A 31 -2.32 -0.69 -1.12
C LYS A 31 -1.73 -2.11 -1.16
N ASP A 32 -0.81 -2.43 -0.25
CA ASP A 32 -0.21 -3.76 -0.14
C ASP A 32 -1.23 -4.84 0.23
N LEU A 33 -2.06 -4.59 1.25
CA LEU A 33 -3.15 -5.51 1.63
C LEU A 33 -4.14 -5.74 0.47
N THR A 34 -4.36 -4.72 -0.36
CA THR A 34 -5.23 -4.82 -1.54
C THR A 34 -4.58 -5.64 -2.65
N VAL A 35 -3.30 -5.38 -2.99
CA VAL A 35 -2.58 -6.16 -4.02
C VAL A 35 -2.45 -7.63 -3.63
N ARG A 36 -2.23 -7.93 -2.34
CA ARG A 36 -2.21 -9.31 -1.82
C ARG A 36 -3.61 -9.95 -1.72
N ARG A 37 -4.65 -9.25 -2.18
CA ARG A 37 -6.06 -9.69 -2.17
C ARG A 37 -6.56 -10.05 -0.76
N ILE A 38 -5.94 -9.50 0.28
CA ILE A 38 -6.45 -9.57 1.66
C ILE A 38 -7.64 -8.62 1.80
N LEU A 39 -7.53 -7.44 1.21
CA LEU A 39 -8.60 -6.47 1.09
C LEU A 39 -9.04 -6.36 -0.37
N LYS A 40 -10.32 -6.04 -0.58
CA LYS A 40 -10.88 -5.67 -1.88
C LYS A 40 -11.43 -4.25 -1.80
N VAL A 41 -11.12 -3.41 -2.78
CA VAL A 41 -11.54 -2.00 -2.77
C VAL A 41 -12.53 -1.75 -3.89
N VAL A 42 -13.72 -1.27 -3.55
CA VAL A 42 -14.79 -1.01 -4.53
C VAL A 42 -15.31 0.42 -4.35
N LYS A 43 -15.55 1.10 -5.47
CA LYS A 43 -16.25 2.39 -5.48
C LYS A 43 -17.72 2.16 -5.75
N LEU A 44 -18.57 2.62 -4.85
CA LEU A 44 -20.01 2.39 -4.89
C LEU A 44 -20.77 3.69 -4.64
N ASP A 45 -21.84 3.93 -5.40
CA ASP A 45 -22.73 5.05 -5.15
C ASP A 45 -23.75 4.64 -4.07
N SER A 46 -23.74 5.34 -2.93
CA SER A 46 -24.65 5.08 -1.81
C SER A 46 -25.25 6.38 -1.30
N PHE A 47 -26.40 6.30 -0.64
CA PHE A 47 -26.94 7.45 0.08
C PHE A 47 -26.16 7.69 1.38
N PRO A 48 -25.80 8.93 1.72
CA PRO A 48 -25.13 9.25 2.98
C PRO A 48 -25.99 8.94 4.21
N ASN A 49 -27.31 9.07 4.07
CA ASN A 49 -28.30 8.77 5.10
C ASN A 49 -29.67 8.54 4.44
N SER A 50 -30.62 8.00 5.22
CA SER A 50 -31.97 7.66 4.75
C SER A 50 -32.80 8.84 4.24
N ARG A 51 -32.40 10.08 4.55
CA ARG A 51 -33.10 11.31 4.15
C ARG A 51 -32.48 11.96 2.92
N SER A 52 -31.32 11.48 2.46
CA SER A 52 -30.62 12.08 1.33
C SER A 52 -31.34 11.78 0.02
N LYS A 53 -31.54 12.81 -0.80
CA LYS A 53 -32.14 12.69 -2.15
C LYS A 53 -31.11 12.39 -3.24
N LYS A 54 -29.82 12.44 -2.92
CA LYS A 54 -28.73 12.20 -3.87
C LYS A 54 -27.75 11.18 -3.30
N THR A 55 -27.26 10.31 -4.17
CA THR A 55 -26.17 9.38 -3.87
C THR A 55 -24.83 10.09 -3.91
N GLN A 56 -23.87 9.57 -3.15
CA GLN A 56 -22.47 9.97 -3.17
C GLN A 56 -21.62 8.72 -3.42
N ARG A 57 -20.50 8.90 -4.12
CA ARG A 57 -19.57 7.82 -4.39
C ARG A 57 -18.65 7.62 -3.20
N TYR A 58 -18.66 6.42 -2.62
CA TYR A 58 -17.78 6.04 -1.52
C TYR A 58 -16.78 4.97 -1.96
N SER A 59 -15.57 5.07 -1.41
CA SER A 59 -14.61 3.97 -1.43
C SER A 59 -14.89 3.04 -0.25
N MET A 60 -15.23 1.80 -0.58
CA MET A 60 -15.56 0.74 0.36
C MET A 60 -14.47 -0.33 0.33
N ILE A 61 -14.12 -0.82 1.51
CA ILE A 61 -13.16 -1.89 1.71
C ILE A 61 -13.93 -3.13 2.15
N TYR A 62 -13.75 -4.23 1.42
CA TYR A 62 -14.32 -5.54 1.68
C TYR A 62 -13.22 -6.52 2.08
N LYS A 63 -13.62 -7.64 2.68
CA LYS A 63 -12.76 -8.84 2.76
C LYS A 63 -12.42 -9.30 1.35
N GLY A 64 -11.13 -9.46 1.07
CA GLY A 64 -10.64 -10.02 -0.19
C GLY A 64 -10.63 -11.55 -0.18
N LEU A 65 -10.25 -12.14 -1.31
CA LEU A 65 -10.20 -13.60 -1.51
C LEU A 65 -9.27 -14.31 -0.52
N ASN A 66 -8.18 -13.64 -0.13
CA ASN A 66 -7.16 -14.20 0.75
C ASN A 66 -7.37 -13.75 2.21
N TYR A 67 -8.53 -13.19 2.58
CA TYR A 67 -8.75 -12.71 3.95
C TYR A 67 -8.88 -13.87 4.95
N GLU A 68 -9.62 -14.92 4.58
CA GLU A 68 -9.85 -16.07 5.46
C GLU A 68 -8.56 -16.87 5.67
N GLY A 69 -8.22 -17.13 6.93
CA GLY A 69 -6.97 -17.80 7.30
C GLY A 69 -5.71 -16.93 7.21
N TYR A 70 -5.82 -15.65 6.82
CA TYR A 70 -4.67 -14.74 6.80
C TYR A 70 -4.21 -14.40 8.22
N GLU A 71 -2.92 -14.58 8.49
CA GLU A 71 -2.30 -14.20 9.76
C GLU A 71 -1.66 -12.80 9.65
N PRO A 72 -2.30 -11.76 10.21
CA PRO A 72 -1.82 -10.41 10.04
C PRO A 72 -0.61 -10.10 10.91
N GLN A 73 0.35 -9.38 10.33
CA GLN A 73 1.43 -8.75 11.06
C GLN A 73 0.88 -7.72 12.05
N PRO A 74 1.58 -7.42 13.16
CA PRO A 74 1.10 -6.47 14.16
C PRO A 74 0.65 -5.12 13.59
N PHE A 75 1.38 -4.57 12.62
CA PHE A 75 1.07 -3.29 11.98
C PHE A 75 -0.15 -3.35 11.04
N GLU A 76 -0.53 -4.53 10.55
CA GLU A 76 -1.71 -4.74 9.70
C GLU A 76 -2.99 -4.89 10.52
N LYS A 77 -2.89 -5.40 11.75
CA LYS A 77 -4.06 -5.68 12.60
C LYS A 77 -4.97 -4.48 12.78
N ALA A 78 -4.41 -3.27 12.83
CA ALA A 78 -5.20 -2.04 12.95
C ALA A 78 -6.19 -1.84 11.79
N PHE A 79 -5.81 -2.27 10.58
CA PHE A 79 -6.63 -2.16 9.36
C PHE A 79 -7.62 -3.31 9.19
N LEU A 80 -7.34 -4.46 9.79
CA LEU A 80 -8.13 -5.67 9.59
C LEU A 80 -9.16 -5.88 10.71
N LEU A 81 -8.94 -5.29 11.88
CA LEU A 81 -9.80 -5.44 13.05
C LEU A 81 -11.26 -5.03 12.79
N PRO A 82 -11.58 -3.90 12.13
CA PRO A 82 -12.97 -3.56 11.85
C PRO A 82 -13.68 -4.57 10.93
N LEU A 83 -12.91 -5.27 10.10
CA LEU A 83 -13.43 -6.31 9.21
C LEU A 83 -13.54 -7.68 9.89
N ALA A 84 -13.06 -7.85 11.13
CA ALA A 84 -13.29 -9.11 11.84
C ALA A 84 -14.80 -9.35 12.05
N GLU A 85 -15.53 -8.29 12.39
CA GLU A 85 -16.97 -8.33 12.69
C GLU A 85 -17.84 -7.84 11.51
N LEU A 86 -17.27 -7.03 10.61
CA LEU A 86 -17.98 -6.45 9.47
C LEU A 86 -17.55 -7.07 8.14
N ASN A 87 -18.47 -7.18 7.19
CA ASN A 87 -18.14 -7.62 5.83
C ASN A 87 -17.49 -6.51 4.99
N GLN A 88 -17.76 -5.26 5.33
CA GLN A 88 -17.27 -4.09 4.62
C GLN A 88 -17.13 -2.88 5.56
N VAL A 89 -16.23 -1.95 5.22
CA VAL A 89 -16.05 -0.69 5.92
C VAL A 89 -15.72 0.43 4.93
N GLN A 90 -16.24 1.64 5.14
CA GLN A 90 -15.83 2.80 4.35
C GLN A 90 -14.37 3.15 4.64
N THR A 91 -13.59 3.51 3.62
CA THR A 91 -12.17 3.89 3.81
C THR A 91 -12.01 5.00 4.84
N LYS A 92 -12.89 6.03 4.83
CA LYS A 92 -12.90 7.11 5.84
C LYS A 92 -13.03 6.58 7.27
N ILE A 93 -13.97 5.65 7.49
CA ILE A 93 -14.23 5.07 8.81
C ILE A 93 -13.01 4.27 9.26
N LEU A 94 -12.42 3.48 8.36
CA LEU A 94 -11.22 2.70 8.64
C LEU A 94 -10.03 3.59 9.01
N THR A 95 -9.77 4.63 8.22
CA THR A 95 -8.70 5.59 8.48
C THR A 95 -8.88 6.26 9.84
N ASN A 96 -10.09 6.75 10.13
CA ASN A 96 -10.40 7.36 11.42
C ASN A 96 -10.24 6.37 12.59
N PHE A 97 -10.61 5.10 12.41
CA PHE A 97 -10.42 4.07 13.42
C PHE A 97 -8.93 3.86 13.73
N VAL A 98 -8.10 3.71 12.68
CA VAL A 98 -6.65 3.52 12.84
C VAL A 98 -6.00 4.74 13.50
N LEU A 99 -6.36 5.96 13.06
CA LEU A 99 -5.82 7.19 13.64
C LEU A 99 -6.29 7.41 15.09
N LYS A 100 -7.56 7.11 15.43
CA LYS A 100 -8.06 7.24 16.82
C LYS A 100 -7.42 6.24 17.78
N LYS A 101 -7.21 4.99 17.32
CA LYS A 101 -6.60 3.94 18.14
C LYS A 101 -5.17 4.30 18.56
N HIS A 102 -4.49 5.10 17.75
CA HIS A 102 -3.15 5.59 18.02
C HIS A 102 -3.24 7.10 18.25
N SER A 103 -3.53 7.51 19.48
CA SER A 103 -3.79 8.90 19.92
C SER A 103 -2.86 9.96 19.33
N TYR A 104 -1.66 9.56 18.90
CA TYR A 104 -0.84 10.31 17.97
C TYR A 104 -0.39 9.44 16.79
N PRO A 105 -0.40 9.95 15.54
CA PRO A 105 0.12 9.23 14.38
C PRO A 105 1.58 8.76 14.52
N SER A 106 2.38 9.49 15.31
CA SER A 106 3.75 9.11 15.69
C SER A 106 3.82 7.86 16.56
N ALA A 107 2.80 7.59 17.39
CA ALA A 107 2.71 6.39 18.21
C ALA A 107 2.50 5.15 17.33
N PHE A 108 1.68 5.23 16.27
CA PHE A 108 1.52 4.13 15.31
C PHE A 108 2.87 3.73 14.71
N ILE A 109 3.62 4.69 14.14
CA ILE A 109 4.94 4.42 13.54
C ILE A 109 5.87 3.80 14.59
N THR A 110 5.89 4.39 15.78
CA THR A 110 6.79 3.94 16.85
C THR A 110 6.51 2.50 17.25
N ASP A 111 5.26 2.16 17.52
CA ASP A 111 4.87 0.88 18.08
C ASP A 111 4.80 -0.24 17.05
N ASN A 112 4.40 0.08 15.83
CA ASN A 112 4.11 -0.92 14.80
C ASN A 112 5.21 -1.07 13.76
N ILE A 113 6.07 -0.06 13.58
CA ILE A 113 7.15 -0.07 12.58
C ILE A 113 8.52 0.00 13.26
N LEU A 114 8.79 1.07 14.03
CA LEU A 114 10.12 1.34 14.58
C LEU A 114 10.53 0.31 15.64
N LYS A 115 9.71 0.07 16.66
CA LYS A 115 10.01 -0.90 17.74
C LYS A 115 10.23 -2.31 17.17
N PRO A 116 9.36 -2.86 16.30
CA PRO A 116 9.59 -4.16 15.68
C PRO A 116 10.90 -4.24 14.87
N LEU A 117 11.19 -3.22 14.06
CA LEU A 117 12.45 -3.17 13.30
C LEU A 117 13.68 -3.07 14.21
N LYS A 118 13.59 -2.30 15.29
CA LYS A 118 14.64 -2.21 16.31
C LYS A 118 14.85 -3.55 17.02
N ASN A 119 13.78 -4.21 17.45
CA ASN A 119 13.82 -5.51 18.13
C ASN A 119 14.40 -6.61 17.23
N LYS A 120 14.15 -6.55 15.91
CA LYS A 120 14.77 -7.45 14.91
C LYS A 120 16.22 -7.08 14.54
N GLY A 121 16.76 -6.00 15.11
CA GLY A 121 18.13 -5.54 14.89
C GLY A 121 18.34 -4.78 13.57
N TYR A 122 17.27 -4.34 12.90
CA TYR A 122 17.34 -3.57 11.65
C TYR A 122 17.57 -2.07 11.87
N LEU A 123 17.19 -1.55 13.05
CA LEU A 123 17.38 -0.15 13.42
C LEU A 123 18.17 -0.02 14.72
N LYS A 124 18.99 1.03 14.80
CA LYS A 124 19.60 1.51 16.04
C LYS A 124 19.23 2.96 16.30
N THR A 125 19.08 3.32 17.58
CA THR A 125 18.90 4.71 18.00
C THR A 125 20.27 5.38 18.03
N SER A 126 20.40 6.56 17.43
CA SER A 126 21.64 7.35 17.45
C SER A 126 21.32 8.82 17.73
N LEU A 127 22.35 9.63 18.05
CA LEU A 127 22.23 11.08 18.09
C LEU A 127 21.68 11.58 16.74
N GLY A 128 20.46 12.12 16.78
CA GLY A 128 19.70 12.53 15.61
C GLY A 128 18.64 11.56 15.10
N GLY A 129 18.35 10.44 15.76
CA GLY A 129 17.20 9.56 15.43
C GLY A 129 17.57 8.12 15.03
N ALA A 130 16.60 7.41 14.45
CA ALA A 130 16.76 6.02 14.01
C ALA A 130 17.65 5.92 12.76
N LYS A 131 18.59 4.98 12.76
CA LYS A 131 19.47 4.66 11.62
C LYS A 131 19.46 3.16 11.34
N ALA A 132 19.57 2.80 10.07
CA ALA A 132 19.75 1.43 9.63
C ALA A 132 21.04 0.83 10.21
N THR A 133 21.01 -0.45 10.59
CA THR A 133 22.17 -1.21 11.05
C THR A 133 22.90 -1.86 9.88
N SER A 134 24.07 -2.46 10.15
CA SER A 134 24.77 -3.32 9.17
C SER A 134 23.94 -4.53 8.74
N LYS A 135 22.97 -4.97 9.55
CA LYS A 135 22.01 -6.03 9.20
C LYS A 135 20.95 -5.54 8.21
N ALA A 136 20.46 -4.30 8.37
CA ALA A 136 19.46 -3.73 7.47
C ALA A 136 20.03 -3.29 6.12
N LYS A 137 21.28 -2.81 6.10
CA LYS A 137 21.88 -2.20 4.92
C LYS A 137 21.85 -3.12 3.68
N PRO A 138 22.28 -4.40 3.73
CA PRO A 138 22.23 -5.29 2.58
C PRO A 138 20.82 -5.51 2.03
N ILE A 139 19.81 -5.61 2.90
CA ILE A 139 18.41 -5.79 2.50
C ILE A 139 17.90 -4.53 1.79
N VAL A 140 18.18 -3.36 2.36
CA VAL A 140 17.82 -2.08 1.74
C VAL A 140 18.50 -1.92 0.38
N ASP A 141 19.78 -2.28 0.28
CA ASP A 141 20.53 -2.23 -0.98
C ASP A 141 19.94 -3.18 -2.02
N GLN A 142 19.59 -4.42 -1.64
CA GLN A 142 18.93 -5.39 -2.51
C GLN A 142 17.58 -4.88 -3.02
N VAL A 143 16.76 -4.29 -2.14
CA VAL A 143 15.45 -3.75 -2.53
C VAL A 143 15.62 -2.50 -3.41
N ASN A 144 16.61 -1.65 -3.14
CA ASN A 144 16.93 -0.52 -4.01
C ASN A 144 17.34 -0.97 -5.42
N GLN A 145 18.22 -1.98 -5.52
CA GLN A 145 18.62 -2.54 -6.80
C GLN A 145 17.42 -3.10 -7.56
N PHE A 146 16.55 -3.85 -6.89
CA PHE A 146 15.32 -4.34 -7.50
C PHE A 146 14.42 -3.20 -7.98
N LEU A 147 14.18 -2.18 -7.15
CA LEU A 147 13.35 -1.04 -7.52
C LEU A 147 13.92 -0.29 -8.73
N ASN A 148 15.24 -0.12 -8.80
CA ASN A 148 15.89 0.51 -9.95
C ASN A 148 15.71 -0.34 -11.22
N GLN A 149 15.92 -1.66 -11.14
CA GLN A 149 15.69 -2.57 -12.26
C GLN A 149 14.23 -2.54 -12.73
N GLN A 150 13.27 -2.57 -11.81
CA GLN A 150 11.85 -2.50 -12.15
C GLN A 150 11.48 -1.13 -12.73
N GLN A 151 12.07 -0.04 -12.24
CA GLN A 151 11.89 1.29 -12.80
C GLN A 151 12.34 1.35 -14.26
N GLU A 152 13.54 0.87 -14.57
CA GLU A 152 14.05 0.80 -15.96
C GLU A 152 13.17 -0.08 -16.84
N LYS A 153 12.83 -1.28 -16.36
CA LYS A 153 11.98 -2.24 -17.06
C LYS A 153 10.61 -1.64 -17.36
N LEU A 154 9.91 -1.11 -16.35
CA LEU A 154 8.58 -0.53 -16.50
C LEU A 154 8.58 0.70 -17.42
N ALA A 155 9.62 1.55 -17.34
CA ALA A 155 9.77 2.70 -18.23
C ALA A 155 9.89 2.25 -19.70
N SER A 156 10.71 1.24 -20.00
CA SER A 156 10.86 0.72 -21.35
C SER A 156 9.57 0.08 -21.90
N LEU A 157 8.73 -0.48 -21.01
CA LEU A 157 7.50 -1.16 -21.36
C LEU A 157 6.27 -0.24 -21.42
N LEU A 158 6.39 1.06 -21.13
CA LEU A 158 5.24 1.99 -21.18
C LEU A 158 4.60 2.05 -22.57
N ASN A 159 5.40 2.02 -23.63
CA ASN A 159 4.92 2.00 -25.02
C ASN A 159 5.05 0.62 -25.69
N GLY A 160 5.53 -0.37 -24.94
CA GLY A 160 5.69 -1.75 -25.39
C GLY A 160 4.43 -2.60 -25.21
N GLU A 161 4.62 -3.91 -25.37
CA GLU A 161 3.56 -4.91 -25.33
C GLU A 161 2.81 -4.90 -23.98
N ALA A 162 1.47 -5.01 -24.07
CA ALA A 162 0.62 -4.99 -22.89
C ALA A 162 0.92 -6.15 -21.93
N ARG A 163 1.21 -7.34 -22.47
CA ARG A 163 1.47 -8.54 -21.66
C ARG A 163 2.74 -8.39 -20.82
N GLU A 164 3.84 -8.01 -21.45
CA GLU A 164 5.11 -7.80 -20.76
C GLU A 164 5.02 -6.71 -19.68
N PHE A 165 4.27 -5.64 -19.95
CA PHE A 165 4.01 -4.61 -18.96
C PHE A 165 3.21 -5.16 -17.76
N MET A 166 2.15 -5.95 -18.00
CA MET A 166 1.37 -6.57 -16.92
C MET A 166 2.23 -7.50 -16.08
N ASP A 167 3.03 -8.36 -16.72
CA ASP A 167 3.93 -9.28 -16.03
C ASP A 167 4.97 -8.52 -15.18
N ALA A 168 5.52 -7.41 -15.68
CA ALA A 168 6.44 -6.55 -14.91
C ALA A 168 5.77 -5.90 -13.69
N VAL A 169 4.53 -5.43 -13.82
CA VAL A 169 3.75 -4.88 -12.71
C VAL A 169 3.49 -5.95 -11.63
N ILE A 170 3.09 -7.15 -12.05
CA ILE A 170 2.84 -8.30 -11.16
C ILE A 170 4.14 -8.71 -10.44
N GLU A 171 5.24 -8.80 -11.18
CA GLU A 171 6.56 -9.14 -10.64
C GLU A 171 7.03 -8.12 -9.59
N THR A 172 6.78 -6.84 -9.84
CA THR A 172 7.06 -5.73 -8.91
C THR A 172 6.23 -5.85 -7.64
N GLY A 173 4.96 -6.26 -7.76
CA GLY A 173 4.04 -6.39 -6.63
C GLY A 173 3.80 -5.06 -5.92
N SER A 174 3.52 -5.12 -4.62
CA SER A 174 3.24 -3.94 -3.79
C SER A 174 4.41 -2.95 -3.67
N TYR A 175 5.64 -3.36 -4.02
CA TYR A 175 6.79 -2.45 -4.09
C TYR A 175 6.61 -1.35 -5.14
N LEU A 176 5.69 -1.54 -6.10
CA LEU A 176 5.33 -0.56 -7.11
C LEU A 176 4.94 0.79 -6.47
N PHE A 177 4.24 0.77 -5.33
CA PHE A 177 3.78 1.98 -4.66
C PHE A 177 4.90 2.77 -3.97
N ILE A 178 6.10 2.20 -3.84
CA ILE A 178 7.26 2.96 -3.40
C ILE A 178 7.79 3.86 -4.53
N LEU A 179 7.45 3.58 -5.80
CA LEU A 179 7.82 4.44 -6.94
C LEU A 179 7.07 5.79 -6.91
N GLU A 180 5.91 5.86 -6.27
CA GLU A 180 5.16 7.11 -6.05
C GLU A 180 6.04 8.22 -5.42
N TYR A 181 6.99 7.82 -4.57
CA TYR A 181 7.89 8.72 -3.86
C TYR A 181 9.28 8.89 -4.51
N GLN A 182 9.68 7.98 -5.40
CA GLN A 182 11.02 7.97 -6.01
C GLN A 182 11.02 8.46 -7.45
N ALA A 183 10.01 8.07 -8.21
CA ALA A 183 9.86 8.32 -9.63
C ALA A 183 8.39 8.67 -9.92
N PRO A 184 7.88 9.80 -9.39
CA PRO A 184 6.46 10.14 -9.42
C PRO A 184 5.92 10.25 -10.86
N GLU A 185 6.70 10.78 -11.80
CA GLU A 185 6.30 10.88 -13.21
C GLU A 185 6.07 9.51 -13.84
N LEU A 186 7.04 8.60 -13.69
CA LEU A 186 6.91 7.22 -14.14
C LEU A 186 5.72 6.53 -13.48
N PHE A 187 5.52 6.74 -12.18
CA PHE A 187 4.40 6.14 -11.46
C PHE A 187 3.04 6.63 -12.00
N GLU A 188 2.90 7.91 -12.37
CA GLU A 188 1.69 8.41 -13.03
C GLU A 188 1.47 7.78 -14.41
N ASP A 189 2.52 7.54 -15.18
CA ASP A 189 2.39 6.88 -16.48
C ASP A 189 2.02 5.40 -16.35
N ILE A 190 2.59 4.69 -15.37
CA ILE A 190 2.18 3.34 -15.00
C ILE A 190 0.70 3.32 -14.62
N LYS A 191 0.25 4.27 -13.78
CA LYS A 191 -1.16 4.41 -13.39
C LYS A 191 -2.08 4.58 -14.60
N LYS A 192 -1.72 5.46 -15.53
CA LYS A 192 -2.48 5.68 -16.77
C LYS A 192 -2.55 4.39 -17.59
N LYS A 193 -1.43 3.68 -17.77
CA LYS A 193 -1.40 2.43 -18.53
C LYS A 193 -2.26 1.35 -17.89
N ILE A 194 -2.17 1.13 -16.58
CA ILE A 194 -3.02 0.17 -15.85
C ILE A 194 -4.51 0.51 -16.02
N ARG A 195 -4.90 1.79 -15.91
CA ARG A 195 -6.29 2.22 -16.11
C ARG A 195 -6.77 2.01 -17.54
N ASN A 196 -5.93 2.25 -18.54
CA ASN A 196 -6.26 2.03 -19.94
C ASN A 196 -6.47 0.54 -20.23
N LEU A 197 -5.57 -0.32 -19.74
CA LEU A 197 -5.73 -1.77 -19.82
C LEU A 197 -7.04 -2.21 -19.16
N ALA A 198 -7.32 -1.77 -17.93
CA ALA A 198 -8.56 -2.12 -17.23
C ALA A 198 -9.83 -1.79 -18.04
N LYS A 199 -9.84 -0.66 -18.76
CA LYS A 199 -10.95 -0.28 -19.65
C LYS A 199 -11.07 -1.21 -20.85
N SER A 200 -9.95 -1.60 -21.47
CA SER A 200 -9.93 -2.51 -22.61
C SER A 200 -10.45 -3.91 -22.27
N TYR A 201 -10.30 -4.36 -21.02
CA TYR A 201 -10.83 -5.65 -20.53
C TYR A 201 -12.29 -5.59 -20.06
N GLY A 202 -12.99 -4.47 -20.27
CA GLY A 202 -14.45 -4.39 -20.05
C GLY A 202 -14.90 -4.44 -18.59
N GLY A 203 -14.01 -4.13 -17.63
CA GLY A 203 -14.36 -4.05 -16.20
C GLY A 203 -14.55 -5.39 -15.48
N GLY A 204 -14.22 -6.51 -16.13
CA GLY A 204 -14.12 -7.82 -15.47
C GLY A 204 -12.88 -7.96 -14.58
N GLU A 205 -12.76 -9.09 -13.86
CA GLU A 205 -11.50 -9.43 -13.21
C GLU A 205 -10.43 -9.70 -14.30
N PHE A 206 -9.32 -8.98 -14.22
CA PHE A 206 -8.14 -9.20 -15.02
C PHE A 206 -6.91 -9.18 -14.10
N GLU A 207 -5.75 -9.56 -14.62
CA GLU A 207 -4.57 -9.82 -13.78
C GLU A 207 -4.13 -8.61 -12.94
N LEU A 208 -4.37 -7.38 -13.40
CA LEU A 208 -4.05 -6.17 -12.64
C LEU A 208 -5.24 -5.58 -11.86
N THR A 209 -6.37 -6.29 -11.73
CA THR A 209 -7.50 -5.82 -10.90
C THR A 209 -7.07 -5.41 -9.49
N PRO A 210 -6.26 -6.19 -8.74
CA PRO A 210 -5.82 -5.77 -7.39
C PRO A 210 -5.01 -4.46 -7.40
N PHE A 211 -4.19 -4.23 -8.42
CA PHE A 211 -3.44 -2.98 -8.58
C PHE A 211 -4.35 -1.82 -8.94
N TYR A 212 -5.30 -2.04 -9.84
CA TYR A 212 -6.30 -1.04 -10.22
C TYR A 212 -7.17 -0.62 -9.02
N GLU A 213 -7.58 -1.58 -8.19
CA GLU A 213 -8.31 -1.34 -6.94
C GLU A 213 -7.46 -0.53 -5.95
N ALA A 214 -6.20 -0.92 -5.72
CA ALA A 214 -5.27 -0.21 -4.85
C ALA A 214 -5.01 1.23 -5.31
N LEU A 215 -4.94 1.47 -6.62
CA LEU A 215 -4.80 2.80 -7.23
C LEU A 215 -6.05 3.68 -7.12
N ASN A 216 -7.18 3.08 -6.77
CA ASN A 216 -8.46 3.77 -6.62
C ASN A 216 -8.81 4.08 -5.16
N LEU A 217 -8.00 3.66 -4.19
CA LEU A 217 -8.15 4.01 -2.79
C LEU A 217 -8.27 5.52 -2.62
N ASP A 218 -9.31 5.96 -1.92
CA ASP A 218 -9.43 7.35 -1.50
C ASP A 218 -8.62 7.56 -0.22
N LEU A 219 -7.45 8.16 -0.41
CA LEU A 219 -6.49 8.45 0.66
C LEU A 219 -6.62 9.88 1.20
N SER A 220 -7.56 10.68 0.71
CA SER A 220 -7.73 12.08 1.14
C SER A 220 -7.93 12.21 2.65
N TYR A 221 -8.58 11.22 3.27
CA TYR A 221 -8.83 11.16 4.71
C TYR A 221 -7.58 10.95 5.58
N PHE A 222 -6.42 10.67 4.98
CA PHE A 222 -5.15 10.65 5.72
C PHE A 222 -4.55 12.06 5.89
N HIS A 223 -5.01 13.04 5.10
CA HIS A 223 -4.49 14.42 5.08
C HIS A 223 -5.35 15.42 5.87
N GLU A 224 -6.50 14.99 6.41
CA GLU A 224 -7.35 15.76 7.35
C GLU A 224 -6.83 15.64 8.80
#